data_AF-A0A2J8RIK7-F1
#
_entry.id   AF-A0A2J8RIK7-F1
#
_cell.length_a   1.000
_cell.length_b   1.000
_cell.length_c   1.000
_cell.angle_alpha   90.00
_cell.angle_beta   90.00
_cell.angle_gamma   90.00
#
_symmetry.space_group_name_H-M   'P 1'
#
loop_
_entity.id
_entity.type
_entity.pdbx_description
1 polymer ?
#
loop_
_entity_poly.entity_id
_entity_poly.type
_entity_poly.pdbx_seq_one_letter_code
_entity_poly.pdbx_strand_id
1 'polypeptide(L)'
;IKLLDGKRSQTVGILISSLHLEMKDIQQAIFNVDDSVVDLETLAALYENRAQEDELVKIRKYYETSKEEELKLLDKPEQFLHELAQIPNFAERAQCIIFRSVFAEGITSLHRKVEIITRASKGLLHMKSVKDILALILAFGNYMNGGNRTRGQADGYSLEILPKLKDVKSRVFIFHNKFP
;
A
#
# COMPACT_ATOMS: atom_id res chain seq x y z
N ILE A 1 3.08 39.26 7.99
CA ILE A 1 4.23 38.97 7.09
C ILE A 1 4.07 37.55 6.61
N LYS A 2 4.16 37.32 5.30
CA LYS A 2 3.97 35.99 4.68
C LYS A 2 5.25 35.58 3.96
N LEU A 3 5.72 34.38 4.27
CA LEU A 3 6.93 33.79 3.68
C LEU A 3 6.58 32.60 2.77
N LEU A 4 5.47 31.94 3.04
CA LEU A 4 4.92 30.88 2.19
C LEU A 4 4.13 31.46 1.02
N ASP A 5 4.02 30.70 -0.07
CA ASP A 5 3.09 31.04 -1.13
C ASP A 5 1.63 30.93 -0.66
N GLY A 6 0.72 31.61 -1.37
CA GLY A 6 -0.67 31.72 -0.93
C GLY A 6 -1.40 30.37 -0.83
N LYS A 7 -1.13 29.42 -1.73
CA LYS A 7 -1.76 28.09 -1.71
C LYS A 7 -1.23 27.26 -0.55
N ARG A 8 0.08 27.31 -0.32
CA ARG A 8 0.72 26.61 0.80
C ARG A 8 0.26 27.15 2.15
N SER A 9 0.27 28.46 2.32
CA SER A 9 -0.25 29.15 3.51
C SER A 9 -1.69 28.75 3.81
N GLN A 10 -2.56 28.68 2.79
CA GLN A 10 -3.94 28.21 2.94
C GLN A 10 -4.01 26.75 3.38
N THR A 11 -3.22 25.86 2.77
CA THR A 11 -3.21 24.43 3.08
C THR A 11 -2.83 24.19 4.55
N VAL A 12 -1.76 24.84 5.01
CA VAL A 12 -1.32 24.76 6.41
C VAL A 12 -2.34 25.43 7.35
N GLY A 13 -2.93 26.55 6.94
CA GLY A 13 -3.98 27.22 7.72
C GLY A 13 -5.22 26.35 7.95
N ILE A 14 -5.62 25.55 6.94
CA ILE A 14 -6.71 24.59 7.07
C ILE A 14 -6.35 23.51 8.09
N LEU A 15 -5.14 22.95 8.00
CA LEU A 15 -4.65 21.95 8.96
C LEU A 15 -4.66 22.48 10.40
N ILE A 16 -4.15 23.70 10.63
CA ILE A 16 -4.17 24.34 11.95
C ILE A 16 -5.60 24.46 12.48
N SER A 17 -6.53 24.83 11.60
CA SER A 17 -7.93 25.01 11.97
C SER A 17 -8.63 23.70 12.33
N SER A 18 -8.21 22.57 11.74
CA SER A 18 -8.78 21.25 12.01
C SER A 18 -8.11 20.51 13.18
N LEU A 19 -6.86 20.85 13.53
CA LEU A 19 -6.08 20.13 14.53
C LEU A 19 -6.69 20.19 15.94
N HIS A 20 -7.28 21.32 16.34
CA HIS A 20 -7.82 21.55 17.69
C HIS A 20 -6.90 21.10 18.85
N LEU A 21 -5.57 21.13 18.63
CA LEU A 21 -4.53 20.69 19.56
C LEU A 21 -3.50 21.81 19.76
N GLU A 22 -2.93 21.89 20.95
CA GLU A 22 -1.78 22.77 21.19
C GLU A 22 -0.46 22.09 20.80
N MET A 23 0.55 22.87 20.43
CA MET A 23 1.86 22.34 20.02
C MET A 23 2.51 21.47 21.11
N LYS A 24 2.28 21.80 22.39
CA LYS A 24 2.75 21.00 23.53
C LYS A 24 2.16 19.58 23.54
N ASP A 25 0.90 19.44 23.15
CA ASP A 25 0.18 18.17 23.13
C ASP A 25 0.70 17.32 21.96
N ILE A 26 0.93 17.95 20.80
CA ILE A 26 1.56 17.32 19.63
C ILE A 26 2.97 16.80 20.00
N GLN A 27 3.79 17.64 20.65
CA GLN A 27 5.14 17.26 21.06
C GLN A 27 5.12 16.09 22.04
N GLN A 28 4.26 16.15 23.06
CA GLN A 28 4.17 15.10 24.07
C GLN A 28 3.68 13.77 23.47
N ALA A 29 2.69 13.82 22.58
CA ALA A 29 2.16 12.65 21.89
C ALA A 29 3.25 11.97 21.03
N ILE A 30 4.05 12.75 20.30
CA ILE A 30 5.15 12.22 19.48
C ILE A 30 6.27 11.61 20.34
N PHE A 31 6.59 12.20 21.49
CA PHE A 31 7.60 11.66 22.40
C PHE A 31 7.16 10.40 23.12
N ASN A 32 5.89 10.32 23.52
CA ASN A 32 5.33 9.17 24.21
C ASN A 32 4.79 8.09 23.28
N VAL A 33 4.69 8.38 21.98
CA VAL A 33 3.99 7.53 21.00
C VAL A 33 2.55 7.27 21.45
N ASP A 34 1.88 8.35 21.86
CA ASP A 34 0.49 8.33 22.35
C ASP A 34 -0.49 8.65 21.22
N ASP A 35 -1.13 7.61 20.70
CA ASP A 35 -2.11 7.67 19.63
C ASP A 35 -3.54 8.02 20.11
N SER A 36 -3.74 8.23 21.42
CA SER A 36 -5.02 8.68 21.98
C SER A 36 -5.20 10.20 21.92
N VAL A 37 -4.09 10.95 21.92
CA VAL A 37 -4.07 12.42 21.83
C VAL A 37 -3.92 12.89 20.39
N VAL A 38 -2.97 12.29 19.66
CA VAL A 38 -2.77 12.53 18.23
C VAL A 38 -3.00 11.22 17.49
N ASP A 39 -4.17 11.09 16.90
CA ASP A 39 -4.48 9.90 16.10
C ASP A 39 -3.60 9.82 14.83
N LEU A 40 -3.61 8.64 14.20
CA LEU A 40 -2.76 8.38 13.04
C LEU A 40 -3.10 9.23 11.81
N GLU A 41 -4.35 9.61 11.62
CA GLU A 41 -4.77 10.47 10.52
C GLU A 41 -4.21 11.87 10.70
N THR A 42 -4.30 12.39 11.92
CA THR A 42 -3.74 13.67 12.33
C THR A 42 -2.22 13.67 12.23
N LEU A 43 -1.56 12.61 12.71
CA LEU A 43 -0.10 12.48 12.60
C LEU A 43 0.37 12.42 11.14
N ALA A 44 -0.36 11.69 10.28
CA ALA A 44 -0.09 11.66 8.85
C ALA A 44 -0.29 13.03 8.20
N ALA A 45 -1.35 13.76 8.57
CA ALA A 45 -1.60 15.11 8.07
C ALA A 45 -0.50 16.09 8.51
N LEU A 46 -0.04 16.01 9.76
CA LEU A 46 1.11 16.78 10.28
C LEU A 46 2.39 16.43 9.52
N TYR A 47 2.64 15.14 9.27
CA TYR A 47 3.80 14.68 8.52
C TYR A 47 3.77 15.21 7.08
N GLU A 48 2.68 15.04 6.33
CA GLU A 48 2.56 15.47 4.93
C GLU A 48 2.64 16.99 4.78
N ASN A 49 2.15 17.74 5.77
CA ASN A 49 2.12 19.20 5.71
C ASN A 49 3.30 19.87 6.42
N ARG A 50 4.22 19.11 7.02
CA ARG A 50 5.45 19.67 7.60
C ARG A 50 6.18 20.54 6.59
N ALA A 51 6.96 21.48 7.11
CA ALA A 51 7.71 22.39 6.27
C ALA A 51 8.76 21.64 5.44
N GLN A 52 8.87 22.01 4.17
CA GLN A 52 9.95 21.58 3.28
C GLN A 52 11.24 22.33 3.63
N GLU A 53 12.38 21.79 3.20
CA GLU A 53 13.68 22.34 3.58
C GLU A 53 13.85 23.81 3.15
N ASP A 54 13.38 24.19 1.95
CA ASP A 54 13.46 25.57 1.48
C ASP A 54 12.52 26.52 2.23
N GLU A 55 11.35 26.03 2.66
CA GLU A 55 10.41 26.76 3.52
C GLU A 55 11.04 27.00 4.90
N LEU A 56 11.64 25.96 5.49
CA LEU A 56 12.31 26.04 6.78
C LEU A 56 13.49 27.00 6.78
N VAL A 57 14.31 27.00 5.73
CA VAL A 57 15.42 27.94 5.60
C VAL A 57 14.92 29.39 5.61
N LYS A 58 13.86 29.70 4.85
CA LYS A 58 13.27 31.05 4.82
C LYS A 58 12.70 31.46 6.19
N ILE A 59 11.96 30.54 6.82
CA ILE A 59 11.34 30.76 8.13
C ILE A 59 12.43 30.96 9.19
N ARG A 60 13.42 30.07 9.30
CA ARG A 60 14.52 30.18 10.27
C ARG A 60 15.33 31.46 10.10
N LYS A 61 15.67 31.82 8.86
CA LYS A 61 16.36 33.08 8.56
C LYS A 61 15.57 34.30 9.05
N TYR A 62 14.25 34.29 8.86
CA TYR A 62 13.40 35.36 9.40
C TYR A 62 13.46 35.39 10.93
N TYR A 63 13.32 34.24 11.60
CA TYR A 63 13.44 34.14 13.06
C TYR A 63 14.80 34.61 13.61
N GLU A 64 15.90 34.35 12.91
CA GLU A 64 17.24 34.76 13.31
C GLU A 64 17.51 36.25 13.12
N THR A 65 16.89 36.87 12.11
CA THR A 65 17.18 38.27 11.72
C THR A 65 16.18 39.28 12.26
N SER A 66 14.98 38.84 12.64
CA SER A 66 13.91 39.69 13.14
C SER A 66 13.92 39.86 14.65
N LYS A 67 13.46 41.03 15.10
CA LYS A 67 13.21 41.29 16.53
C LYS A 67 11.90 40.64 16.98
N GLU A 68 11.75 40.41 18.29
CA GLU A 68 10.58 39.74 18.86
C GLU A 68 9.24 40.39 18.46
N GLU A 69 9.17 41.72 18.38
CA GLU A 69 7.97 42.44 17.91
C GLU A 69 7.63 42.18 16.44
N GLU A 70 8.62 41.89 15.60
CA GLU A 70 8.43 41.55 14.18
C GLU A 70 8.01 40.09 14.00
N LEU A 71 8.40 39.20 14.93
CA LEU A 71 7.96 37.80 14.92
C LEU A 71 6.46 37.70 15.20
N LYS A 72 5.90 38.56 16.05
CA LYS A 72 4.45 38.65 16.30
C LYS A 72 3.64 39.01 15.04
N LEU A 73 4.28 39.61 14.03
CA LEU A 73 3.65 39.97 12.76
C LEU A 73 3.72 38.85 11.72
N LEU A 74 4.46 37.76 11.99
CA LEU A 74 4.54 36.60 11.11
C LEU A 74 3.18 35.90 11.07
N ASP A 75 2.77 35.39 9.91
CA ASP A 75 1.46 34.73 9.79
C ASP A 75 1.46 33.37 10.50
N LYS A 76 0.29 32.91 10.96
CA LYS A 76 0.16 31.71 11.79
C LYS A 76 0.72 30.43 11.15
N PRO A 77 0.56 30.18 9.83
CA PRO A 77 1.14 29.01 9.18
C PRO A 77 2.66 28.91 9.35
N GLU A 78 3.38 30.01 9.16
CA GLU A 78 4.83 30.07 9.31
C GLU A 78 5.26 29.85 10.77
N GLN A 79 4.53 30.41 11.74
CA GLN A 79 4.78 30.17 13.16
C GLN A 79 4.59 28.70 13.52
N PHE A 80 3.47 28.09 13.10
CA PHE A 80 3.17 26.69 13.33
C PHE A 80 4.23 25.75 12.73
N LEU A 81 4.63 25.99 11.48
CA LEU A 81 5.66 25.22 10.82
C LEU A 81 7.03 25.34 11.52
N HIS A 82 7.36 26.52 12.02
CA HIS A 82 8.59 26.74 12.79
C HIS A 82 8.58 25.94 14.08
N GLU A 83 7.50 26.03 14.86
CA GLU A 83 7.31 25.32 16.12
C GLU A 83 7.32 23.80 15.93
N LEU A 84 6.62 23.28 14.92
CA LEU A 84 6.62 21.86 14.59
C LEU A 84 8.04 21.37 14.28
N ALA A 85 8.85 22.18 13.60
CA ALA A 85 10.23 21.87 13.28
C ALA A 85 11.20 21.99 14.48
N GLN A 86 10.77 22.55 15.61
CA GLN A 86 11.53 22.51 16.86
C GLN A 86 11.44 21.14 17.54
N ILE A 87 10.46 20.30 17.18
CA ILE A 87 10.38 18.93 17.69
C ILE A 87 11.55 18.13 17.10
N PRO A 88 12.49 17.62 17.93
CA PRO A 88 13.68 16.95 17.44
C PRO A 88 13.33 15.69 16.65
N ASN A 89 13.81 15.62 15.40
CA ASN A 89 13.59 14.51 14.47
C ASN A 89 12.10 14.22 14.25
N PHE A 90 11.27 15.27 14.15
CA PHE A 90 9.82 15.14 13.95
C PHE A 90 9.46 14.20 12.79
N ALA A 91 10.08 14.41 11.62
CA ALA A 91 9.76 13.66 10.41
C ALA A 91 10.04 12.15 10.59
N GLU A 92 11.20 11.82 11.13
CA GLU A 92 11.62 10.45 11.39
C GLU A 92 10.71 9.79 12.44
N ARG A 93 10.40 10.49 13.54
CA ARG A 93 9.51 10.00 14.58
C ARG A 93 8.11 9.73 14.06
N ALA A 94 7.51 10.71 13.37
CA ALA A 94 6.17 10.57 12.80
C ALA A 94 6.12 9.40 11.81
N GLN A 95 7.11 9.30 10.92
CA GLN A 95 7.21 8.18 9.98
C GLN A 95 7.33 6.82 10.69
N CYS A 96 8.14 6.72 11.74
CA CYS A 96 8.26 5.50 12.54
C CYS A 96 6.95 5.11 13.22
N ILE A 97 6.21 6.07 13.79
CA ILE A 97 4.93 5.84 14.47
C ILE A 97 3.86 5.38 13.45
N ILE A 98 3.75 6.08 12.32
CA ILE A 98 2.84 5.72 11.21
C ILE A 98 3.19 4.32 10.68
N PHE A 99 4.47 4.02 10.47
CA PHE A 99 4.89 2.71 10.01
C PHE A 99 4.55 1.61 11.03
N ARG A 100 4.81 1.85 12.32
CA ARG A 100 4.53 0.90 13.40
C ARG A 100 3.06 0.50 13.43
N SER A 101 2.14 1.44 13.22
CA SER A 101 0.71 1.15 13.31
C SER A 101 0.19 0.26 12.18
N VAL A 102 0.74 0.40 10.97
CA VAL A 102 0.32 -0.39 9.80
C VAL A 102 1.14 -1.66 9.59
N PHE A 103 2.29 -1.80 10.25
CA PHE A 103 3.25 -2.87 10.00
C PHE A 103 2.66 -4.26 10.24
N ALA A 104 1.99 -4.47 11.37
CA ALA A 104 1.48 -5.79 11.75
C ALA A 104 0.45 -6.33 10.75
N GLU A 105 -0.46 -5.48 10.29
CA GLU A 105 -1.42 -5.84 9.25
C GLU A 105 -0.71 -6.09 7.91
N GLY A 106 0.20 -5.20 7.53
CA GLY A 106 0.97 -5.28 6.29
C GLY A 106 1.75 -6.59 6.17
N ILE A 107 2.50 -6.97 7.21
CA ILE A 107 3.31 -8.19 7.21
C ILE A 107 2.44 -9.45 7.23
N THR A 108 1.33 -9.44 7.97
CA THR A 108 0.37 -10.55 8.01
C THR A 108 -0.27 -10.78 6.64
N SER A 109 -0.70 -9.70 5.98
CA SER A 109 -1.27 -9.74 4.63
C SER A 109 -0.27 -10.27 3.62
N LEU A 110 0.98 -9.80 3.68
CA LEU A 110 2.06 -10.26 2.80
C LEU A 110 2.34 -11.76 3.00
N HIS A 111 2.47 -12.20 4.25
CA HIS A 111 2.74 -13.60 4.58
C HIS A 111 1.64 -14.51 4.03
N ARG A 112 0.37 -14.14 4.21
CA ARG A 112 -0.78 -14.89 3.67
C ARG A 112 -0.73 -15.01 2.15
N LYS A 113 -0.40 -13.93 1.43
CA LYS A 113 -0.27 -13.94 -0.05
C LYS A 113 0.83 -14.90 -0.50
N VAL A 114 2.00 -14.84 0.16
CA VAL A 114 3.12 -15.74 -0.13
C VAL A 114 2.77 -17.20 0.15
N GLU A 115 2.07 -17.47 1.26
CA GLU A 115 1.64 -18.81 1.62
C GLU A 115 0.69 -19.39 0.56
N ILE A 116 -0.30 -18.62 0.11
CA ILE A 116 -1.25 -19.04 -0.93
C ILE A 116 -0.52 -19.40 -2.21
N ILE A 117 0.37 -18.53 -2.70
CA ILE A 117 1.15 -18.78 -3.93
C ILE A 117 2.04 -20.02 -3.76
N THR A 118 2.71 -20.13 -2.62
CA THR A 118 3.60 -21.27 -2.32
C THR A 118 2.82 -22.59 -2.31
N ARG A 119 1.66 -22.61 -1.63
CA ARG A 119 0.80 -23.80 -1.55
C ARG A 119 0.22 -24.16 -2.90
N ALA A 120 -0.27 -23.19 -3.67
CA ALA A 120 -0.80 -23.42 -5.01
C ALA A 120 0.28 -24.00 -5.95
N SER A 121 1.47 -23.39 -6.00
CA SER A 121 2.58 -23.86 -6.82
C SER A 121 3.04 -25.26 -6.44
N LYS A 122 3.20 -25.55 -5.14
CA LYS A 122 3.53 -26.90 -4.67
C LYS A 122 2.44 -27.91 -5.01
N GLY A 123 1.18 -27.51 -4.86
CA GLY A 123 0.02 -28.32 -5.22
C GLY A 123 0.07 -28.73 -6.70
N LEU A 124 0.22 -27.76 -7.59
CA LEU A 124 0.29 -27.99 -9.04
C LEU A 124 1.50 -28.87 -9.45
N LEU A 125 2.64 -28.71 -8.78
CA LEU A 125 3.87 -29.47 -9.10
C LEU A 125 3.88 -30.90 -8.56
N HIS A 126 3.27 -31.14 -7.41
CA HIS A 126 3.47 -32.39 -6.66
C HIS A 126 2.20 -33.21 -6.43
N MET A 127 1.00 -32.64 -6.50
CA MET A 127 -0.22 -33.41 -6.26
C MET A 127 -0.44 -34.42 -7.38
N LYS A 128 -0.48 -35.70 -6.99
CA LYS A 128 -0.72 -36.82 -7.91
C LYS A 128 -2.05 -36.66 -8.66
N SER A 129 -3.12 -36.26 -7.98
CA SER A 129 -4.44 -36.08 -8.59
C SER A 129 -4.44 -35.04 -9.71
N VAL A 130 -3.70 -33.93 -9.56
CA VAL A 130 -3.55 -32.93 -10.62
C VAL A 130 -2.83 -33.53 -11.82
N LYS A 131 -1.73 -34.25 -11.59
CA LYS A 131 -0.98 -34.94 -12.67
C LYS A 131 -1.82 -35.99 -13.38
N ASP A 132 -2.60 -36.77 -12.64
CA ASP A 132 -3.50 -37.78 -13.19
C ASP A 132 -4.55 -37.15 -14.12
N ILE A 133 -5.17 -36.03 -13.71
CA ILE A 133 -6.13 -35.29 -14.54
C ILE A 133 -5.45 -34.76 -15.82
N LEU A 134 -4.26 -34.16 -15.69
CA LEU A 134 -3.54 -33.65 -16.86
C LEU A 134 -3.14 -34.78 -17.83
N ALA A 135 -2.73 -35.94 -17.32
CA ALA A 135 -2.42 -37.11 -18.12
C ALA A 135 -3.66 -37.69 -18.82
N LEU A 136 -4.81 -37.72 -18.15
CA LEU A 136 -6.08 -38.14 -18.76
C LEU A 136 -6.49 -37.21 -19.90
N ILE A 137 -6.38 -35.89 -19.70
CA ILE A 137 -6.68 -34.90 -20.75
C ILE A 137 -5.76 -35.12 -21.96
N LEU A 138 -4.47 -35.38 -21.73
CA LEU A 138 -3.51 -35.69 -22.81
C LEU A 138 -3.92 -36.97 -23.55
N ALA A 139 -4.25 -38.04 -22.82
CA ALA A 139 -4.65 -39.33 -23.40
C ALA A 139 -5.91 -39.19 -24.28
N PHE A 140 -6.94 -38.51 -23.78
CA PHE A 140 -8.15 -38.24 -24.55
C PHE A 140 -7.87 -37.34 -25.77
N GLY A 141 -7.08 -36.29 -25.59
CA GLY A 141 -6.67 -35.40 -26.68
C GLY A 141 -5.94 -36.15 -27.80
N ASN A 142 -4.98 -37.01 -27.46
CA ASN A 142 -4.25 -37.83 -28.43
C ASN A 142 -5.17 -38.83 -29.14
N TYR A 143 -6.06 -39.50 -28.41
CA TYR A 143 -7.04 -40.41 -29.00
C TYR A 143 -7.97 -39.70 -30.00
N MET A 144 -8.54 -38.57 -29.60
CA MET A 144 -9.46 -37.80 -30.45
C MET A 144 -8.79 -37.22 -31.70
N ASN A 145 -7.49 -36.94 -31.62
CA ASN A 145 -6.70 -36.42 -32.73
C ASN A 145 -5.88 -37.50 -33.47
N GLY A 146 -6.08 -38.79 -33.14
CA GLY A 146 -5.38 -39.94 -33.73
C GLY A 146 -5.68 -40.08 -35.23
N GLY A 147 -4.83 -39.48 -36.05
CA GLY A 147 -5.03 -39.32 -37.50
C GLY A 147 -4.51 -37.96 -38.00
N ASN A 148 -4.40 -36.98 -37.10
CA ASN A 148 -3.70 -35.74 -37.35
C ASN A 148 -2.22 -35.88 -36.98
N ARG A 149 -1.36 -35.77 -38.00
CA ARG A 149 0.10 -35.95 -37.90
C ARG A 149 0.80 -34.99 -36.94
N THR A 150 0.17 -33.87 -36.57
CA THR A 150 0.72 -32.87 -35.63
C THR A 150 0.00 -32.81 -34.28
N ARG A 151 -1.12 -33.53 -34.10
CA ARG A 151 -1.97 -33.43 -32.90
C ARG A 151 -2.32 -34.75 -32.22
N GLY A 152 -2.17 -35.88 -32.90
CA GLY A 152 -2.59 -37.19 -32.38
C GLY A 152 -1.55 -37.94 -31.54
N GLN A 153 -0.36 -37.38 -31.33
CA GLN A 153 0.79 -38.00 -30.64
C GLN A 153 1.59 -36.94 -29.87
N ALA A 154 0.91 -36.09 -29.10
CA ALA A 154 1.57 -35.05 -28.31
C ALA A 154 2.13 -35.62 -26.99
N ASP A 155 3.29 -35.11 -26.57
CA ASP A 155 3.91 -35.40 -25.26
C ASP A 155 3.37 -34.50 -24.13
N GLY A 156 2.63 -33.45 -24.48
CA GLY A 156 2.08 -32.48 -23.56
C GLY A 156 1.26 -31.41 -24.28
N TYR A 157 0.67 -30.50 -23.50
CA TYR A 157 -0.13 -29.39 -24.03
C TYR A 157 0.03 -28.15 -23.16
N SER A 158 -0.21 -26.97 -23.74
CA SER A 158 -0.26 -25.72 -22.98
C SER A 158 -1.50 -25.67 -22.09
N LEU A 159 -1.36 -25.21 -20.84
CA LEU A 159 -2.46 -25.09 -19.87
C LEU A 159 -3.59 -24.16 -20.36
N GLU A 160 -3.32 -23.30 -21.34
CA GLU A 160 -4.33 -22.47 -22.02
C GLU A 160 -5.44 -23.27 -22.72
N ILE A 161 -5.24 -24.58 -22.93
CA ILE A 161 -6.29 -25.46 -23.48
C ILE A 161 -7.33 -25.84 -22.44
N LEU A 162 -7.01 -25.80 -21.14
CA LEU A 162 -7.91 -26.27 -20.08
C LEU A 162 -9.27 -25.55 -20.07
N PRO A 163 -9.35 -24.21 -20.21
CA PRO A 163 -10.64 -23.53 -20.29
C PRO A 163 -11.44 -23.87 -21.56
N LYS A 164 -10.77 -24.33 -22.63
CA LYS A 164 -11.40 -24.69 -23.92
C LYS A 164 -11.97 -26.11 -23.92
N LEU A 165 -11.63 -26.94 -22.93
CA LEU A 165 -12.17 -28.29 -22.82
C LEU A 165 -13.70 -28.32 -22.73
N LYS A 166 -14.32 -27.27 -22.16
CA LYS A 166 -15.78 -27.11 -22.10
C LYS A 166 -16.44 -27.02 -23.49
N ASP A 167 -15.69 -26.56 -24.49
CA ASP A 167 -16.20 -26.32 -25.84
C ASP A 167 -16.09 -27.57 -26.72
N VAL A 168 -15.44 -28.63 -26.23
CA VAL A 168 -15.33 -29.91 -26.92
C VAL A 168 -16.67 -30.63 -26.87
N LYS A 169 -17.43 -30.54 -27.96
CA LYS A 169 -18.68 -31.26 -28.14
C LYS A 169 -18.39 -32.69 -28.59
N SER A 170 -18.92 -33.67 -27.87
CA SER A 170 -18.89 -35.08 -28.26
C SER A 170 -20.23 -35.49 -28.88
N ARG A 171 -20.22 -36.46 -29.82
CA ARG A 171 -21.46 -37.17 -30.24
C ARG A 171 -21.99 -38.11 -29.15
N VAL A 172 -21.16 -38.42 -28.14
CA VAL A 172 -21.50 -39.20 -26.94
C VAL A 172 -21.16 -38.34 -25.72
N PHE A 173 -22.17 -37.91 -24.97
CA PHE A 173 -22.05 -37.09 -23.75
C PHE A 173 -20.96 -37.60 -22.80
N ILE A 174 -19.84 -36.88 -22.65
CA ILE A 174 -18.80 -37.19 -21.64
C ILE A 174 -18.63 -36.06 -20.59
N PHE A 175 -19.12 -34.83 -20.85
CA PHE A 175 -18.93 -33.71 -19.92
C PHE A 175 -20.21 -32.94 -19.54
N HIS A 176 -21.39 -33.52 -19.76
CA HIS A 176 -22.65 -33.00 -19.19
C HIS A 176 -23.61 -34.15 -18.88
N ASN A 177 -24.30 -34.07 -17.73
CA ASN A 177 -25.36 -34.96 -17.22
C ASN A 177 -24.85 -36.20 -16.42
N LYS A 178 -25.21 -36.45 -15.16
CA LYS A 178 -26.12 -35.81 -14.19
C LYS A 178 -25.63 -36.11 -12.76
N PHE A 179 -25.62 -35.13 -11.87
CA PHE A 179 -25.87 -35.40 -10.45
C PHE A 179 -27.40 -35.30 -10.24
N PRO A 180 -28.05 -36.23 -9.52
CA PRO A 180 -29.32 -35.93 -8.88
C PRO A 180 -29.15 -34.83 -7.82
#